data_AF-A0A5R9J809-F1
#
_entry.id   AF-A0A5R9J809-F1
#
_cell.length_a   1.000
_cell.length_b   1.000
_cell.length_c   1.000
_cell.angle_alpha   90.00
_cell.angle_beta   90.00
_cell.angle_gamma   90.00
#
_symmetry.space_group_name_H-M   'P 1'
#
loop_
_entity.id
_entity.type
_entity.pdbx_description
1 polymer ?
#
loop_
_entity_poly.entity_id
_entity_poly.type
_entity_poly.pdbx_seq_one_letter_code
_entity_poly.pdbx_strand_id
1 'polypeptide(L)'
;MNHIPGLPIAGGGRRSEAGGGLLYQGADWSFDTLRNSYDAIERIAAEELKLEIYPNRIEVITAEQMLDVYTSHGMPLIYKHWSFGKRFVGHENAYRRGLMGLAYEVVINSSPCISYLMEENSATMQALVIAHAAFGHNHFFRNNRIFREWTDPSGILDYLEFARSYIARCEERHGMRAVERILDAAHALQNQGVHRHSGAKLIDLKAEQQRDRERREHEERSFNDLWRTLPNGKTVAASDTQSERRRRLGLPEENLLYFLEKNAPKLAPWEREVIRIVRLIAQYFYPQPQAKMMNEGCATWVHSEIMSRLHEQGRIDDAAYLEVIHSTTNVITQPGFDQGGGGSFNPYALGYAMMSDIARVCTDPTDEDRRWFPDIAGNNDAVGTLKHAWSEYRDESFILQFLSPAVMRRFRMFRLLDDVSKPYLLVDDIHDEAGYREIRRALARSYDPSHFYADIEIVDLDLSGDRCLRLEHRTRAGHLLAEQDARASLRHLAELWGYEVKLIELDPQTDTVLATHTAAPLRV
;
A
#
# COMPACT_ATOMS: atom_id res chain seq x y z
N MET A 1 -14.53 5.06 24.23
CA MET A 1 -13.96 6.20 23.47
C MET A 1 -14.20 7.46 24.29
N ASN A 2 -13.21 7.90 25.06
CA ASN A 2 -13.20 9.29 25.53
C ASN A 2 -12.74 10.13 24.36
N HIS A 3 -13.71 10.73 23.66
CA HIS A 3 -13.46 11.64 22.55
C HIS A 3 -12.87 12.92 23.15
N ILE A 4 -11.54 13.06 23.11
CA ILE A 4 -10.88 14.33 23.38
C ILE A 4 -10.99 15.15 22.08
N PRO A 5 -11.45 16.41 22.10
CA PRO A 5 -11.66 17.16 20.87
C PRO A 5 -10.31 17.36 20.15
N GLY A 6 -10.26 16.96 18.88
CA GLY A 6 -9.13 17.23 18.00
C GLY A 6 -8.91 18.74 17.93
N LEU A 7 -7.67 19.18 18.16
CA LEU A 7 -7.25 20.57 17.99
C LEU A 7 -7.19 20.88 16.49
N PRO A 8 -8.02 21.79 15.95
CA PRO A 8 -7.80 22.33 14.62
C PRO A 8 -6.72 23.40 14.72
N ILE A 9 -5.50 23.13 14.27
CA ILE A 9 -4.49 24.18 14.10
C ILE A 9 -4.77 24.85 12.74
N ALA A 10 -5.74 25.76 12.74
CA ALA A 10 -5.94 26.71 11.66
C ALA A 10 -4.87 27.81 11.75
N GLY A 11 -4.23 28.11 10.62
CA GLY A 11 -3.24 29.17 10.50
C GLY A 11 -3.76 30.51 11.00
N GLY A 12 -3.13 31.03 12.05
CA GLY A 12 -3.40 32.34 12.62
C GLY A 12 -2.18 32.77 13.44
N GLY A 13 -1.37 33.64 12.87
CA GLY A 13 -0.04 33.97 13.36
C GLY A 13 0.01 34.54 14.77
N ARG A 14 0.81 33.90 15.61
CA ARG A 14 1.76 34.60 16.49
C ARG A 14 3.16 34.15 16.08
N ARG A 15 3.89 35.04 15.42
CA ARG A 15 5.33 34.86 15.17
C ARG A 15 6.03 34.89 16.52
N SER A 16 6.37 33.71 17.02
CA SER A 16 7.36 33.53 18.07
C SER A 16 8.71 33.99 17.50
N GLU A 17 9.28 35.05 18.09
CA GLU A 17 10.64 35.50 17.82
C GLU A 17 11.62 34.33 18.00
N ALA A 18 12.64 34.28 17.15
CA ALA A 18 13.66 33.24 17.16
C ALA A 18 14.42 33.22 18.49
N GLY A 19 13.93 32.46 19.47
CA GLY A 19 14.65 32.14 20.69
C GLY A 19 15.82 31.22 20.37
N GLY A 20 17.05 31.71 20.52
CA GLY A 20 18.30 30.96 20.36
C GLY A 20 18.56 30.01 21.53
N GLY A 21 17.71 29.00 21.70
CA GLY A 21 17.83 27.97 22.73
C GLY A 21 17.41 26.59 22.23
N LEU A 22 17.76 25.58 23.02
CA LEU A 22 17.38 24.19 22.76
C LEU A 22 15.86 24.03 22.79
N LEU A 23 15.33 23.19 21.89
CA LEU A 23 13.91 22.85 21.79
C LEU A 23 13.41 22.05 22.99
N TYR A 24 14.29 21.21 23.53
CA TYR A 24 14.08 20.35 24.70
C TYR A 24 15.42 19.97 25.30
N GLN A 25 15.38 19.51 26.55
CA GLN A 25 16.51 18.92 27.27
C GLN A 25 16.03 17.69 28.01
N GLY A 26 16.74 16.57 27.86
CA GLY A 26 16.35 15.28 28.45
C GLY A 26 15.25 14.56 27.66
N ALA A 27 14.74 13.48 28.25
CA ALA A 27 13.78 12.59 27.59
C ALA A 27 12.31 13.07 27.72
N ASP A 28 11.99 13.88 28.72
CA ASP A 28 10.63 14.31 28.99
C ASP A 28 10.11 15.29 27.94
N TRP A 29 8.84 15.16 27.57
CA TRP A 29 8.19 16.03 26.60
C TRP A 29 6.87 16.61 27.15
N SER A 30 6.46 17.74 26.58
CA SER A 30 5.17 18.38 26.83
C SER A 30 4.52 18.79 25.51
N PHE A 31 3.24 19.17 25.52
CA PHE A 31 2.59 19.68 24.30
C PHE A 31 3.27 20.94 23.74
N ASP A 32 3.88 21.75 24.60
CA ASP A 32 4.66 22.91 24.16
C ASP A 32 5.98 22.47 23.50
N THR A 33 6.64 21.46 24.05
CA THR A 33 7.82 20.83 23.44
C THR A 33 7.52 20.28 22.05
N LEU A 34 6.40 19.57 21.91
CA LEU A 34 5.94 19.03 20.62
C LEU A 34 5.65 20.14 19.63
N ARG A 35 4.94 21.20 20.04
CA ARG A 35 4.63 22.35 19.20
C ARG A 35 5.90 23.07 18.74
N ASN A 36 6.81 23.37 19.66
CA ASN A 36 8.07 24.04 19.33
C ASN A 36 8.94 23.20 18.38
N SER A 37 8.96 21.88 18.59
CA SER A 37 9.66 20.94 17.71
C SER A 37 9.02 20.91 16.32
N TYR A 38 7.69 20.80 16.25
CA TYR A 38 6.94 20.87 14.99
C TYR A 38 7.24 22.15 14.23
N ASP A 39 7.14 23.33 14.87
CA ASP A 39 7.37 24.62 14.22
C ASP A 39 8.81 24.76 13.68
N ALA A 40 9.80 24.22 14.41
CA ALA A 40 11.20 24.22 13.97
C ALA A 40 11.44 23.27 12.79
N ILE A 41 10.87 22.07 12.85
CA ILE A 41 10.90 21.06 11.79
C ILE A 41 10.22 21.61 10.53
N GLU A 42 9.02 22.19 10.68
CA GLU A 42 8.24 22.77 9.59
C GLU A 42 9.03 23.85 8.86
N ARG A 43 9.75 24.70 9.61
CA ARG A 43 10.58 25.75 9.02
C ARG A 43 11.66 25.16 8.11
N ILE A 44 12.41 24.17 8.58
CA ILE A 44 13.45 23.52 7.77
C ILE A 44 12.82 22.80 6.57
N ALA A 45 11.74 22.05 6.79
CA ALA A 45 11.03 21.33 5.74
C ALA A 45 10.50 22.26 4.64
N ALA A 46 9.94 23.43 4.99
CA ALA A 46 9.35 24.36 4.04
C ALA A 46 10.38 25.30 3.38
N GLU A 47 11.33 25.83 4.16
CA GLU A 47 12.27 26.86 3.68
C GLU A 47 13.51 26.26 3.02
N GLU A 48 14.08 25.19 3.60
CA GLU A 48 15.31 24.57 3.12
C GLU A 48 15.03 23.41 2.15
N LEU A 49 14.19 22.45 2.56
CA LEU A 49 13.86 21.27 1.74
C LEU A 49 12.69 21.50 0.76
N LYS A 50 11.92 22.58 0.93
CA LYS A 50 10.76 22.93 0.09
C LYS A 50 9.78 21.78 -0.09
N LEU A 51 9.50 21.05 0.99
CA LEU A 51 8.56 19.93 0.99
C LEU A 51 7.12 20.43 0.84
N GLU A 52 6.35 19.71 0.04
CA GLU A 52 4.92 19.94 -0.14
C GLU A 52 4.12 18.86 0.58
N ILE A 53 3.35 19.23 1.60
CA ILE A 53 2.64 18.29 2.49
C ILE A 53 1.14 18.60 2.58
N TYR A 54 0.32 17.60 2.94
CA TYR A 54 -1.05 17.85 3.41
C TYR A 54 -1.02 18.49 4.80
N PRO A 55 -2.06 19.23 5.23
CA PRO A 55 -2.14 19.75 6.59
C PRO A 55 -1.99 18.62 7.61
N ASN A 56 -1.13 18.79 8.60
CA ASN A 56 -0.86 17.76 9.61
C ASN A 56 -1.89 17.79 10.74
N ARG A 57 -2.27 16.60 11.21
CA ARG A 57 -2.98 16.36 12.47
C ARG A 57 -2.19 15.33 13.28
N ILE A 58 -1.53 15.82 14.33
CA ILE A 58 -0.73 14.98 15.22
C ILE A 58 -1.63 14.48 16.37
N GLU A 59 -1.64 13.16 16.58
CA GLU A 59 -2.36 12.52 17.68
C GLU A 59 -1.40 11.71 18.54
N VAL A 60 -1.39 11.96 19.84
CA VAL A 60 -0.60 11.17 20.80
C VAL A 60 -1.46 10.00 21.29
N ILE A 61 -0.93 8.79 21.19
CA ILE A 61 -1.63 7.54 21.50
C ILE A 61 -0.75 6.61 22.35
N THR A 62 -1.40 5.67 23.04
CA THR A 62 -0.69 4.63 23.80
C THR A 62 -0.15 3.54 22.89
N ALA A 63 0.81 2.73 23.36
CA ALA A 63 1.31 1.57 22.63
C ALA A 63 0.21 0.58 22.19
N GLU A 64 -0.83 0.38 23.01
CA GLU A 64 -1.97 -0.51 22.68
C GLU A 64 -2.80 0.05 21.52
N GLN A 65 -3.08 1.36 21.56
CA GLN A 65 -3.78 2.05 20.47
C GLN A 65 -2.97 2.00 19.17
N MET A 66 -1.64 2.12 19.27
CA MET A 66 -0.77 2.02 18.10
C MET A 66 -0.82 0.63 17.45
N LEU A 67 -0.82 -0.43 18.26
CA LEU A 67 -0.99 -1.80 17.75
C LEU A 67 -2.35 -1.99 17.06
N ASP A 68 -3.43 -1.43 17.61
CA ASP A 68 -4.76 -1.48 16.99
C ASP A 68 -4.77 -0.79 15.62
N VAL A 69 -4.21 0.41 15.56
CA VAL A 69 -4.03 1.19 14.32
C VAL A 69 -3.17 0.42 13.31
N TYR A 70 -2.07 -0.22 13.72
CA TYR A 70 -1.20 -0.97 12.81
C TYR A 70 -1.92 -2.17 12.18
N THR A 71 -2.71 -2.90 12.97
CA THR A 71 -3.37 -4.13 12.53
C THR A 71 -4.53 -3.88 11.58
N SER A 72 -5.06 -2.66 11.62
CA SER A 72 -6.06 -2.12 10.70
C SER A 72 -5.42 -1.39 9.50
N HIS A 73 -4.12 -1.55 9.23
CA HIS A 73 -3.36 -0.83 8.18
C HIS A 73 -3.45 0.70 8.30
N GLY A 74 -3.39 1.22 9.53
CA GLY A 74 -3.47 2.65 9.80
C GLY A 74 -4.89 3.22 9.80
N MET A 75 -5.94 2.39 9.85
CA MET A 75 -7.32 2.86 9.75
C MET A 75 -8.05 2.87 11.10
N PRO A 76 -8.10 4.01 11.82
CA PRO A 76 -8.69 4.11 13.16
C PRO A 76 -10.21 3.86 13.19
N LEU A 77 -10.86 3.89 12.03
CA LEU A 77 -12.31 3.76 11.87
C LEU A 77 -12.70 2.57 11.00
N ILE A 78 -11.85 1.55 10.81
CA ILE A 78 -12.28 0.37 10.06
C ILE A 78 -13.37 -0.42 10.82
N TYR A 79 -14.17 -1.19 10.09
CA TYR A 79 -15.08 -2.18 10.68
C TYR A 79 -14.30 -3.33 11.33
N LYS A 80 -14.96 -4.06 12.23
CA LYS A 80 -14.34 -5.18 12.94
C LYS A 80 -14.28 -6.41 12.04
N HIS A 81 -13.14 -7.10 12.08
CA HIS A 81 -12.95 -8.37 11.41
C HIS A 81 -11.92 -9.21 12.18
N TRP A 82 -12.14 -10.52 12.32
CA TRP A 82 -11.28 -11.38 13.13
C TRP A 82 -9.85 -11.46 12.60
N SER A 83 -9.64 -11.27 11.29
CA SER A 83 -8.31 -11.30 10.68
C SER A 83 -7.41 -10.17 11.21
N PHE A 84 -7.99 -9.01 11.54
CA PHE A 84 -7.27 -7.90 12.18
C PHE A 84 -6.86 -8.29 13.61
N GLY A 85 -7.76 -8.90 14.38
CA GLY A 85 -7.46 -9.42 15.72
C GLY A 85 -6.36 -10.49 15.72
N LYS A 86 -6.36 -11.39 14.72
CA LYS A 86 -5.28 -12.38 14.55
C LYS A 86 -3.92 -11.70 14.31
N ARG A 87 -3.89 -10.65 13.50
CA ARG A 87 -2.68 -9.85 13.27
C ARG A 87 -2.25 -9.12 14.52
N PHE A 88 -3.20 -8.56 15.28
CA PHE A 88 -2.95 -7.89 16.55
C PHE A 88 -2.24 -8.81 17.54
N VAL A 89 -2.78 -10.00 17.77
CA VAL A 89 -2.14 -10.99 18.66
C VAL A 89 -0.74 -11.37 18.15
N GLY A 90 -0.53 -11.44 16.84
CA GLY A 90 0.78 -11.67 16.25
C GLY A 90 1.78 -10.55 16.56
N HIS A 91 1.41 -9.30 16.30
CA HIS A 91 2.26 -8.12 16.52
C HIS A 91 2.49 -7.84 18.00
N GLU A 92 1.47 -7.94 18.84
CA GLU A 92 1.58 -7.80 20.30
C GLU A 92 2.57 -8.82 20.87
N ASN A 93 2.49 -10.08 20.45
CA ASN A 93 3.42 -11.12 20.89
C ASN A 93 4.86 -10.87 20.42
N ALA A 94 5.05 -10.42 19.18
CA ALA A 94 6.37 -10.07 18.67
C ALA A 94 6.98 -8.90 19.44
N TYR A 95 6.17 -7.87 19.72
CA TYR A 95 6.57 -6.71 20.50
C TYR A 95 6.93 -7.06 21.94
N ARG A 96 6.05 -7.78 22.66
CA ARG A 96 6.31 -8.20 24.05
C ARG A 96 7.57 -9.06 24.19
N ARG A 97 7.93 -9.81 23.15
CA ARG A 97 9.13 -10.66 23.13
C ARG A 97 10.39 -9.91 22.68
N GLY A 98 10.31 -8.62 22.37
CA GLY A 98 11.42 -7.84 21.83
C GLY A 98 11.91 -8.31 20.46
N LEU A 99 11.11 -9.13 19.76
CA LEU A 99 11.43 -9.64 18.41
C LEU A 99 11.15 -8.59 17.33
N MET A 100 10.33 -7.60 17.66
CA MET A 100 9.96 -6.48 16.81
C MET A 100 9.92 -5.23 17.70
N GLY A 101 10.69 -4.19 17.35
CA GLY A 101 10.42 -2.85 17.91
C GLY A 101 9.08 -2.36 17.40
N LEU A 102 8.32 -1.61 18.20
CA LEU A 102 7.16 -0.89 17.66
C LEU A 102 7.65 0.05 16.56
N ALA A 103 6.91 0.13 15.46
CA ALA A 103 7.08 1.25 14.54
C ALA A 103 6.79 2.51 15.36
N TYR A 104 7.73 3.45 15.41
CA TYR A 104 7.61 4.66 16.23
C TYR A 104 6.48 5.59 15.76
N GLU A 105 5.92 5.31 14.59
CA GLU A 105 4.92 6.09 13.90
C GLU A 105 3.89 5.19 13.22
N VAL A 106 2.68 5.73 13.06
CA VAL A 106 1.80 5.34 11.96
C VAL A 106 1.25 6.60 11.31
N VAL A 107 1.33 6.67 9.98
CA VAL A 107 0.80 7.77 9.17
C VAL A 107 -0.39 7.31 8.33
N ILE A 108 -1.45 8.12 8.33
CA ILE A 108 -2.60 7.94 7.44
C ILE A 108 -2.49 8.94 6.30
N ASN A 109 -2.52 8.44 5.07
CA ASN A 109 -2.61 9.27 3.86
C ASN A 109 -3.99 9.94 3.75
N SER A 110 -4.28 10.93 4.57
CA SER A 110 -5.51 11.70 4.50
C SER A 110 -5.22 13.20 4.39
N SER A 111 -6.25 14.02 4.16
CA SER A 111 -6.17 15.47 4.22
C SER A 111 -7.23 15.97 5.20
N PRO A 112 -6.87 16.27 6.47
CA PRO A 112 -5.50 16.36 7.01
C PRO A 112 -4.79 15.00 7.15
N CYS A 113 -3.47 14.99 7.00
CA CYS A 113 -2.62 13.82 7.21
C CYS A 113 -2.53 13.54 8.71
N ILE A 114 -2.88 12.33 9.13
CA ILE A 114 -2.88 11.97 10.55
C ILE A 114 -1.58 11.25 10.87
N SER A 115 -0.85 11.75 11.85
CA SER A 115 0.40 11.14 12.32
C SER A 115 0.27 10.78 13.79
N TYR A 116 0.45 9.50 14.10
CA TYR A 116 0.37 8.97 15.45
C TYR A 116 1.74 8.96 16.12
N LEU A 117 1.81 9.56 17.31
CA LEU A 117 2.99 9.61 18.17
C LEU A 117 2.73 8.75 19.40
N MET A 118 3.67 7.89 19.77
CA MET A 118 3.57 7.15 21.03
C MET A 118 3.82 8.06 22.22
N GLU A 119 3.04 7.92 23.29
CA GLU A 119 3.26 8.70 24.51
C GLU A 119 4.58 8.35 25.23
N GLU A 120 5.04 7.11 25.08
CA GLU A 120 6.24 6.58 25.72
C GLU A 120 7.55 7.01 25.02
N ASN A 121 7.46 7.69 23.88
CA ASN A 121 8.62 8.23 23.17
C ASN A 121 9.30 9.34 23.98
N SER A 122 10.63 9.40 23.91
CA SER A 122 11.41 10.56 24.39
C SER A 122 11.12 11.80 23.55
N ALA A 123 11.43 13.00 24.06
CA ALA A 123 11.33 14.25 23.30
C ALA A 123 12.07 14.20 21.95
N THR A 124 13.26 13.59 21.91
CA THR A 124 14.02 13.35 20.68
C THR A 124 13.26 12.46 19.71
N MET A 125 12.73 11.32 20.21
CA MET A 125 11.98 10.38 19.38
C MET A 125 10.70 11.01 18.85
N GLN A 126 10.02 11.86 19.64
CA GLN A 126 8.87 12.62 19.14
C GLN A 126 9.27 13.55 17.99
N ALA A 127 10.35 14.31 18.13
CA ALA A 127 10.85 15.19 17.08
C ALA A 127 11.25 14.40 15.81
N LEU A 128 11.93 13.26 15.98
CA LEU A 128 12.30 12.37 14.89
C LEU A 128 11.06 11.83 14.15
N VAL A 129 10.05 11.37 14.88
CA VAL A 129 8.79 10.87 14.32
C VAL A 129 8.02 11.97 13.60
N ILE A 130 7.97 13.19 14.15
CA ILE A 130 7.37 14.34 13.45
C ILE A 130 8.08 14.57 12.12
N ALA A 131 9.42 14.65 12.10
CA ALA A 131 10.17 14.85 10.87
C ALA A 131 9.96 13.69 9.86
N HIS A 132 9.88 12.46 10.35
CA HIS A 132 9.70 11.26 9.52
C HIS A 132 8.29 11.13 8.94
N ALA A 133 7.27 11.08 9.81
CA ALA A 133 5.89 10.80 9.42
C ALA A 133 5.14 12.05 8.93
N ALA A 134 5.18 13.15 9.70
CA ALA A 134 4.40 14.35 9.42
C ALA A 134 4.97 15.17 8.25
N PHE A 135 6.25 15.00 7.92
CA PHE A 135 6.90 15.68 6.79
C PHE A 135 7.39 14.72 5.71
N GLY A 136 8.16 13.68 6.06
CA GLY A 136 8.69 12.71 5.10
C GLY A 136 7.62 11.92 4.34
N HIS A 137 6.88 11.06 5.04
CA HIS A 137 5.79 10.27 4.43
C HIS A 137 4.69 11.16 3.86
N ASN A 138 4.29 12.21 4.58
CA ASN A 138 3.27 13.15 4.10
C ASN A 138 3.67 13.78 2.76
N HIS A 139 4.92 14.23 2.63
CA HIS A 139 5.45 14.73 1.36
C HIS A 139 5.39 13.65 0.26
N PHE A 140 5.83 12.43 0.57
CA PHE A 140 5.82 11.34 -0.40
C PHE A 140 4.40 11.03 -0.91
N PHE A 141 3.44 10.82 0.00
CA PHE A 141 2.05 10.52 -0.37
C PHE A 141 1.37 11.64 -1.15
N ARG A 142 1.63 12.91 -0.80
CA ARG A 142 1.02 14.04 -1.49
C ARG A 142 1.47 14.19 -2.94
N ASN A 143 2.73 13.85 -3.22
CA ASN A 143 3.39 14.22 -4.47
C ASN A 143 3.62 13.05 -5.43
N ASN A 144 3.75 11.83 -4.91
CA ASN A 144 3.96 10.67 -5.74
C ASN A 144 2.76 10.39 -6.67
N ARG A 145 3.06 10.20 -7.95
CA ARG A 145 2.09 10.04 -9.03
C ARG A 145 1.13 8.87 -8.82
N ILE A 146 1.60 7.72 -8.32
CA ILE A 146 0.70 6.57 -8.09
C ILE A 146 -0.31 6.87 -6.96
N PHE A 147 0.08 7.62 -5.92
CA PHE A 147 -0.87 7.99 -4.87
C PHE A 147 -1.88 9.01 -5.37
N ARG A 148 -1.44 10.02 -6.14
CA ARG A 148 -2.34 11.03 -6.74
C ARG A 148 -3.35 10.44 -7.73
N GLU A 149 -2.96 9.38 -8.44
CA GLU A 149 -3.79 8.71 -9.43
C GLU A 149 -4.82 7.74 -8.80
N TRP A 150 -4.46 7.08 -7.69
CA TRP A 150 -5.23 5.97 -7.12
C TRP A 150 -5.92 6.26 -5.79
N THR A 151 -5.58 7.34 -5.10
CA THR A 151 -6.12 7.66 -3.76
C THR A 151 -6.95 8.93 -3.76
N ASP A 152 -7.87 9.02 -2.81
CA ASP A 152 -8.57 10.26 -2.43
C ASP A 152 -8.35 10.56 -0.94
N PRO A 153 -7.26 11.29 -0.60
CA PRO A 153 -6.94 11.62 0.78
C PRO A 153 -8.01 12.46 1.48
N SER A 154 -8.85 13.21 0.74
CA SER A 154 -9.87 14.08 1.32
C SER A 154 -11.16 13.30 1.66
N GLY A 155 -11.46 12.25 0.91
CA GLY A 155 -12.66 11.42 1.11
C GLY A 155 -12.47 10.18 1.99
N ILE A 156 -11.24 9.71 2.20
CA ILE A 156 -10.98 8.42 2.86
C ILE A 156 -11.52 8.34 4.29
N LEU A 157 -11.39 9.39 5.11
CA LEU A 157 -11.85 9.36 6.51
C LEU A 157 -13.37 9.22 6.60
N ASP A 158 -14.11 10.03 5.84
CA ASP A 158 -15.58 9.97 5.74
C ASP A 158 -16.02 8.59 5.20
N TYR A 159 -15.28 8.04 4.25
CA TYR A 159 -15.56 6.73 3.67
C TYR A 159 -15.41 5.60 4.70
N LEU A 160 -14.36 5.62 5.51
CA LEU A 160 -14.13 4.62 6.55
C LEU A 160 -15.20 4.70 7.65
N GLU A 161 -15.60 5.91 8.06
CA GLU A 161 -16.70 6.09 9.01
C GLU A 161 -18.03 5.54 8.47
N PHE A 162 -18.32 5.81 7.19
CA PHE A 162 -19.45 5.22 6.50
C PHE A 162 -19.39 3.69 6.49
N ALA A 163 -18.25 3.11 6.10
CA ALA A 163 -18.05 1.67 6.00
C ALA A 163 -18.30 0.99 7.34
N ARG A 164 -17.67 1.48 8.42
CA ARG A 164 -17.88 0.99 9.78
C ARG A 164 -19.33 1.00 10.19
N SER A 165 -20.00 2.14 9.97
CA SER A 165 -21.40 2.33 10.34
C SER A 165 -22.33 1.45 9.50
N TYR A 166 -21.99 1.21 8.24
CA TYR A 166 -22.75 0.34 7.35
C TYR A 166 -22.67 -1.13 7.80
N ILE A 167 -21.45 -1.63 8.02
CA ILE A 167 -21.23 -3.00 8.51
C ILE A 167 -21.95 -3.24 9.84
N ALA A 168 -21.83 -2.32 10.81
CA ALA A 168 -22.53 -2.45 12.09
C ALA A 168 -24.06 -2.57 11.93
N ARG A 169 -24.67 -1.74 11.07
CA ARG A 169 -26.12 -1.85 10.77
C ARG A 169 -26.48 -3.16 10.08
N CYS A 170 -25.61 -3.69 9.21
CA CYS A 170 -25.82 -4.99 8.59
C CYS A 170 -25.77 -6.11 9.64
N GLU A 171 -24.84 -6.05 10.59
CA GLU A 171 -24.74 -7.02 11.68
C GLU A 171 -26.00 -7.02 12.56
N GLU A 172 -26.54 -5.84 12.89
CA GLU A 172 -27.79 -5.70 13.64
C GLU A 172 -29.00 -6.27 12.90
N ARG A 173 -29.10 -6.06 11.58
CA ARG A 173 -30.27 -6.45 10.77
C ARG A 173 -30.24 -7.89 10.28
N HIS A 174 -29.07 -8.38 9.87
CA HIS A 174 -28.89 -9.67 9.20
C HIS A 174 -28.17 -10.71 10.06
N GLY A 175 -27.65 -10.29 11.22
CA GLY A 175 -26.91 -11.14 12.14
C GLY A 175 -25.43 -11.21 11.78
N MET A 176 -24.59 -11.31 12.83
CA MET A 176 -23.13 -11.28 12.71
C MET A 176 -22.59 -12.37 11.76
N ARG A 177 -23.05 -13.61 11.88
CA ARG A 177 -22.58 -14.73 11.04
C ARG A 177 -22.83 -14.54 9.55
N ALA A 178 -23.94 -13.89 9.18
CA ALA A 178 -24.27 -13.64 7.78
C ALA A 178 -23.34 -12.60 7.18
N VAL A 179 -23.04 -11.53 7.93
CA VAL A 179 -22.12 -10.46 7.50
C VAL A 179 -20.69 -10.97 7.46
N GLU A 180 -20.25 -11.70 8.48
CA GLU A 180 -18.91 -12.29 8.57
C GLU A 180 -18.63 -13.20 7.39
N ARG A 181 -19.58 -14.05 6.97
CA ARG A 181 -19.45 -14.90 5.77
C ARG A 181 -19.09 -14.11 4.51
N ILE A 182 -19.74 -12.96 4.30
CA ILE A 182 -19.49 -12.12 3.12
C ILE A 182 -18.18 -11.35 3.25
N LEU A 183 -17.88 -10.83 4.45
CA LEU A 183 -16.62 -10.16 4.74
C LEU A 183 -15.42 -11.10 4.58
N ASP A 184 -15.49 -12.32 5.09
CA ASP A 184 -14.46 -13.34 4.95
C ASP A 184 -14.14 -13.60 3.49
N ALA A 185 -15.18 -13.86 2.70
CA ALA A 185 -15.03 -14.14 1.27
C ALA A 185 -14.47 -12.94 0.51
N ALA A 186 -14.94 -11.72 0.81
CA ALA A 186 -14.44 -10.50 0.20
C ALA A 186 -12.98 -10.21 0.59
N HIS A 187 -12.60 -10.39 1.86
CA HIS A 187 -11.23 -10.22 2.34
C HIS A 187 -10.27 -11.26 1.74
N ALA A 188 -10.71 -12.51 1.58
CA ALA A 188 -9.92 -13.54 0.91
C ALA A 188 -9.60 -13.19 -0.55
N LEU A 189 -10.48 -12.43 -1.20
CA LEU A 189 -10.35 -12.00 -2.60
C LEU A 189 -9.89 -10.54 -2.75
N GLN A 190 -9.58 -9.83 -1.67
CA GLN A 190 -9.35 -8.38 -1.67
C GLN A 190 -8.24 -7.95 -2.66
N ASN A 191 -7.20 -8.77 -2.80
CA ASN A 191 -6.07 -8.48 -3.68
C ASN A 191 -6.46 -8.55 -5.16
N GLN A 192 -7.56 -9.22 -5.49
CA GLN A 192 -8.17 -9.29 -6.82
C GLN A 192 -9.35 -8.31 -6.97
N GLY A 193 -9.49 -7.36 -6.03
CA GLY A 193 -10.50 -6.30 -6.05
C GLY A 193 -10.05 -5.01 -6.74
N VAL A 194 -9.02 -5.05 -7.59
CA VAL A 194 -8.34 -3.86 -8.13
C VAL A 194 -8.34 -3.89 -9.65
N HIS A 195 -8.62 -2.76 -10.30
CA HIS A 195 -8.52 -2.61 -11.76
C HIS A 195 -7.10 -2.16 -12.18
N ARG A 196 -6.21 -3.07 -12.56
CA ARG A 196 -4.80 -2.78 -12.91
C ARG A 196 -4.61 -2.40 -14.38
N HIS A 197 -5.31 -3.06 -15.30
CA HIS A 197 -5.19 -2.88 -16.75
C HIS A 197 -6.00 -1.69 -17.30
N SER A 198 -7.09 -1.32 -16.62
CA SER A 198 -7.94 -0.19 -17.02
C SER A 198 -7.31 1.19 -16.77
N GLY A 199 -6.12 1.21 -16.18
CA GLY A 199 -5.45 2.42 -15.70
C GLY A 199 -6.10 3.00 -14.44
N ALA A 200 -5.40 3.95 -13.83
CA ALA A 200 -5.91 4.65 -12.67
C ALA A 200 -7.13 5.50 -13.04
N LYS A 201 -8.27 5.23 -12.40
CA LYS A 201 -9.42 6.15 -12.41
C LYS A 201 -9.41 6.88 -11.08
N LEU A 202 -9.36 8.21 -11.12
CA LEU A 202 -9.42 9.05 -9.92
C LEU A 202 -10.65 8.63 -9.12
N ILE A 203 -10.44 8.10 -7.91
CA ILE A 203 -11.51 7.56 -7.09
C ILE A 203 -12.13 8.71 -6.32
N ASP A 204 -13.22 9.29 -6.82
CA ASP A 204 -14.05 10.16 -5.98
C ASP A 204 -14.95 9.29 -5.11
N LEU A 205 -14.51 9.04 -3.87
CA LEU A 205 -15.21 8.17 -2.93
C LEU A 205 -16.62 8.70 -2.60
N LYS A 206 -16.80 10.02 -2.51
CA LYS A 206 -18.09 10.65 -2.22
C LYS A 206 -19.05 10.55 -3.39
N ALA A 207 -18.59 10.90 -4.59
CA ALA A 207 -19.43 10.81 -5.78
C ALA A 207 -19.76 9.35 -6.13
N GLU A 208 -18.85 8.40 -5.89
CA GLU A 208 -19.14 6.97 -6.10
C GLU A 208 -20.17 6.45 -5.09
N GLN A 209 -20.12 6.89 -3.84
CA GLN A 209 -21.18 6.60 -2.87
C GLN A 209 -22.54 7.18 -3.33
N GLN A 210 -22.56 8.43 -3.81
CA GLN A 210 -23.79 9.10 -4.24
C GLN A 210 -24.40 8.45 -5.48
N ARG A 211 -23.59 8.18 -6.52
CA ARG A 211 -24.05 7.48 -7.73
C ARG A 211 -24.65 6.12 -7.43
N ASP A 212 -24.10 5.41 -6.45
CA ASP A 212 -24.60 4.10 -6.08
C ASP A 212 -25.91 4.19 -5.29
N ARG A 213 -26.06 5.17 -4.39
CA ARG A 213 -27.34 5.47 -3.73
C ARG A 213 -28.42 5.78 -4.76
N GLU A 214 -28.12 6.63 -5.73
CA GLU A 214 -29.04 6.97 -6.82
C GLU A 214 -29.41 5.75 -7.66
N ARG A 215 -28.44 4.89 -7.99
CA ARG A 215 -28.71 3.61 -8.68
C ARG A 215 -29.64 2.71 -7.88
N ARG A 216 -29.39 2.55 -6.58
CA ARG A 216 -30.26 1.75 -5.70
C ARG A 216 -31.64 2.33 -5.58
N GLU A 217 -31.76 3.63 -5.37
CA GLU A 217 -33.06 4.30 -5.35
C GLU A 217 -33.79 4.15 -6.68
N HIS A 218 -33.07 4.20 -7.80
CA HIS A 218 -33.65 3.94 -9.12
C HIS A 218 -34.11 2.49 -9.27
N GLU A 219 -33.32 1.50 -8.82
CA GLU A 219 -33.67 0.08 -8.83
C GLU A 219 -34.85 -0.24 -7.91
N GLU A 220 -34.88 0.36 -6.71
CA GLU A 220 -35.97 0.28 -5.72
C GLU A 220 -37.25 0.96 -6.25
N ARG A 221 -37.13 2.09 -6.97
CA ARG A 221 -38.24 2.76 -7.64
C ARG A 221 -38.71 2.00 -8.89
N SER A 222 -37.80 1.29 -9.56
CA SER A 222 -38.05 0.46 -10.75
C SER A 222 -38.50 -0.96 -10.40
N PHE A 223 -38.95 -1.19 -9.16
CA PHE A 223 -39.42 -2.48 -8.67
C PHE A 223 -40.73 -2.92 -9.35
N ASN A 224 -40.67 -3.43 -10.60
CA ASN A 224 -41.51 -4.54 -11.10
C ASN A 224 -41.29 -5.05 -12.55
N ASP A 225 -40.37 -4.53 -13.39
CA ASP A 225 -40.46 -4.86 -14.83
C ASP A 225 -39.31 -5.67 -15.48
N LEU A 226 -38.14 -5.79 -14.84
CA LEU A 226 -36.98 -6.49 -15.45
C LEU A 226 -36.97 -8.02 -15.25
N TRP A 227 -37.81 -8.56 -14.36
CA TRP A 227 -38.01 -10.01 -14.20
C TRP A 227 -39.42 -10.48 -14.60
N ARG A 228 -40.30 -9.57 -15.03
CA ARG A 228 -41.69 -9.90 -15.42
C ARG A 228 -41.92 -9.93 -16.93
N THR A 229 -40.94 -9.49 -17.71
CA THR A 229 -40.93 -9.64 -19.17
C THR A 229 -39.85 -10.62 -19.62
N LEU A 230 -39.91 -11.87 -19.14
CA LEU A 230 -39.62 -12.96 -20.06
C LEU A 230 -40.72 -12.91 -21.12
N PRO A 231 -40.44 -12.65 -22.40
CA PRO A 231 -41.44 -12.86 -23.43
C PRO A 231 -41.76 -14.36 -23.39
N ASN A 232 -42.94 -14.70 -22.90
CA ASN A 232 -43.53 -15.99 -23.17
C ASN A 232 -43.53 -16.15 -24.70
N GLY A 233 -42.69 -17.06 -25.19
CA GLY A 233 -42.81 -17.64 -26.52
C GLY A 233 -42.65 -16.69 -27.70
N LYS A 234 -41.55 -15.94 -27.79
CA LYS A 234 -40.99 -15.57 -29.10
C LYS A 234 -39.50 -15.88 -29.13
N THR A 235 -39.15 -16.84 -29.98
CA THR A 235 -37.80 -17.15 -30.46
C THR A 235 -36.95 -15.88 -30.54
N VAL A 236 -36.09 -15.69 -29.53
CA VAL A 236 -35.01 -14.70 -29.59
C VAL A 236 -34.12 -15.16 -30.72
N ALA A 237 -33.97 -14.32 -31.74
CA ALA A 237 -33.17 -14.59 -32.91
C ALA A 237 -31.78 -15.10 -32.49
N ALA A 238 -31.37 -16.22 -33.09
CA ALA A 238 -30.09 -16.88 -32.91
C ALA A 238 -28.93 -16.06 -33.51
N SER A 239 -28.65 -14.90 -32.93
CA SER A 239 -27.67 -13.94 -33.46
C SER A 239 -27.04 -13.06 -32.36
N ASP A 240 -26.99 -13.49 -31.09
CA ASP A 240 -26.12 -12.83 -30.10
C ASP A 240 -24.78 -13.60 -30.14
N THR A 241 -23.80 -13.08 -30.89
CA THR A 241 -22.51 -13.76 -31.01
C THR A 241 -21.84 -13.85 -29.63
N GLN A 242 -21.05 -14.89 -29.37
CA GLN A 242 -20.32 -15.03 -28.10
C GLN A 242 -19.46 -13.79 -27.79
N SER A 243 -18.98 -13.12 -28.84
CA SER A 243 -18.25 -11.86 -28.77
C SER A 243 -19.10 -10.68 -28.26
N GLU A 244 -20.33 -10.51 -28.76
CA GLU A 244 -21.24 -9.44 -28.29
C GLU A 244 -21.66 -9.65 -26.83
N ARG A 245 -21.84 -10.91 -26.44
CA ARG A 245 -22.13 -11.29 -25.05
C ARG A 245 -20.98 -10.95 -24.09
N ARG A 246 -19.74 -11.33 -24.44
CA ARG A 246 -18.55 -10.99 -23.64
C ARG A 246 -18.38 -9.49 -23.51
N ARG A 247 -18.58 -8.74 -24.59
CA ARG A 247 -18.53 -7.28 -24.60
C ARG A 247 -19.60 -6.64 -23.70
N ARG A 248 -20.82 -7.17 -23.67
CA ARG A 248 -21.89 -6.69 -22.78
C ARG A 248 -21.58 -6.90 -21.30
N LEU A 249 -20.88 -7.98 -20.96
CA LEU A 249 -20.46 -8.29 -19.59
C LEU A 249 -19.12 -7.64 -19.20
N GLY A 250 -18.46 -6.94 -20.12
CA GLY A 250 -17.15 -6.33 -19.88
C GLY A 250 -16.01 -7.34 -19.73
N LEU A 251 -16.11 -8.52 -20.36
CA LEU A 251 -15.10 -9.58 -20.25
C LEU A 251 -13.97 -9.41 -21.29
N PRO A 252 -12.71 -9.74 -20.97
CA PRO A 252 -12.25 -10.24 -19.67
C PRO A 252 -12.23 -9.16 -18.57
N GLU A 253 -12.46 -9.56 -17.32
CA GLU A 253 -12.44 -8.67 -16.15
C GLU A 253 -11.55 -9.24 -15.04
N GLU A 254 -10.51 -8.50 -14.69
CA GLU A 254 -9.55 -8.85 -13.62
C GLU A 254 -10.10 -8.53 -12.21
N ASN A 255 -10.98 -7.53 -12.08
CA ASN A 255 -11.49 -7.11 -10.79
C ASN A 255 -12.64 -8.02 -10.40
N LEU A 256 -12.30 -9.14 -9.78
CA LEU A 256 -13.25 -10.18 -9.40
C LEU A 256 -14.33 -9.63 -8.48
N LEU A 257 -13.96 -8.79 -7.51
CA LEU A 257 -14.94 -8.19 -6.60
C LEU A 257 -15.88 -7.22 -7.31
N TYR A 258 -15.40 -6.43 -8.29
CA TYR A 258 -16.24 -5.56 -9.11
C TYR A 258 -17.23 -6.37 -9.93
N PHE A 259 -16.74 -7.42 -10.60
CA PHE A 259 -17.60 -8.28 -11.40
C PHE A 259 -18.70 -8.93 -10.55
N LEU A 260 -18.35 -9.45 -9.37
CA LEU A 260 -19.31 -10.03 -8.43
C LEU A 260 -20.31 -9.00 -7.94
N GLU A 261 -19.84 -7.82 -7.53
CA GLU A 261 -20.70 -6.71 -7.07
C GLU A 261 -21.79 -6.38 -8.10
N LYS A 262 -21.46 -6.38 -9.40
CA LYS A 262 -22.40 -6.00 -10.47
C LYS A 262 -23.20 -7.18 -11.03
N ASN A 263 -22.60 -8.35 -11.17
CA ASN A 263 -23.17 -9.46 -11.95
C ASN A 263 -23.58 -10.67 -11.12
N ALA A 264 -23.17 -10.79 -9.85
CA ALA A 264 -23.48 -11.98 -9.06
C ALA A 264 -25.01 -12.18 -8.93
N PRO A 265 -25.56 -13.35 -9.27
CA PRO A 265 -27.00 -13.55 -9.36
C PRO A 265 -27.70 -13.68 -8.01
N LYS A 266 -27.00 -14.16 -6.97
CA LYS A 266 -27.60 -14.49 -5.67
C LYS A 266 -27.33 -13.46 -4.57
N LEU A 267 -26.51 -12.44 -4.83
CA LEU A 267 -26.17 -11.43 -3.82
C LEU A 267 -27.31 -10.44 -3.59
N ALA A 268 -27.69 -10.30 -2.33
CA ALA A 268 -28.60 -9.27 -1.87
C ALA A 268 -27.96 -7.88 -1.95
N PRO A 269 -28.76 -6.79 -2.00
CA PRO A 269 -28.22 -5.42 -2.10
C PRO A 269 -27.22 -5.06 -1.01
N TRP A 270 -27.42 -5.56 0.22
CA TRP A 270 -26.50 -5.31 1.32
C TRP A 270 -25.20 -6.08 1.19
N GLU A 271 -25.21 -7.32 0.68
CA GLU A 271 -24.01 -8.13 0.46
C GLU A 271 -23.12 -7.50 -0.62
N ARG A 272 -23.73 -6.94 -1.68
CA ARG A 272 -23.00 -6.17 -2.71
C ARG A 272 -22.29 -4.96 -2.13
N GLU A 273 -22.93 -4.27 -1.19
CA GLU A 273 -22.31 -3.10 -0.56
C GLU A 273 -21.12 -3.47 0.32
N VAL A 274 -21.21 -4.60 1.04
CA VAL A 274 -20.07 -5.14 1.80
C VAL A 274 -18.89 -5.43 0.87
N ILE A 275 -19.13 -6.10 -0.26
CA ILE A 275 -18.10 -6.37 -1.27
C ILE A 275 -17.50 -5.07 -1.81
N ARG A 276 -18.34 -4.08 -2.10
CA ARG A 276 -17.90 -2.77 -2.59
C ARG A 276 -17.00 -2.05 -1.57
N ILE A 277 -17.35 -2.11 -0.29
CA ILE A 277 -16.55 -1.55 0.80
C ILE A 277 -15.14 -2.16 0.80
N VAL A 278 -15.04 -3.49 0.81
CA VAL A 278 -13.76 -4.19 0.78
C VAL A 278 -12.97 -3.85 -0.48
N ARG A 279 -13.65 -3.81 -1.64
CA ARG A 279 -13.06 -3.49 -2.94
C ARG A 279 -12.45 -2.09 -2.99
N LEU A 280 -13.21 -1.06 -2.56
CA LEU A 280 -12.73 0.33 -2.57
C LEU A 280 -11.59 0.55 -1.59
N ILE A 281 -11.62 -0.09 -0.41
CA ILE A 281 -10.49 -0.07 0.53
C ILE A 281 -9.26 -0.75 -0.09
N ALA A 282 -9.40 -1.95 -0.66
CA ALA A 282 -8.29 -2.66 -1.29
C ALA A 282 -7.67 -1.85 -2.44
N GLN A 283 -8.49 -1.20 -3.26
CA GLN A 283 -8.03 -0.34 -4.35
C GLN A 283 -7.31 0.91 -3.83
N TYR A 284 -7.78 1.53 -2.75
CA TYR A 284 -7.14 2.68 -2.14
C TYR A 284 -5.71 2.37 -1.64
N PHE A 285 -5.48 1.18 -1.06
CA PHE A 285 -4.15 0.78 -0.57
C PHE A 285 -3.26 0.10 -1.61
N TYR A 286 -3.75 -0.09 -2.84
CA TYR A 286 -3.00 -0.71 -3.92
C TYR A 286 -1.63 -0.05 -4.24
N PRO A 287 -1.47 1.28 -4.14
CA PRO A 287 -0.17 1.93 -4.36
C PRO A 287 0.91 1.58 -3.32
N GLN A 288 0.52 1.34 -2.07
CA GLN A 288 1.44 1.33 -0.93
C GLN A 288 2.54 0.26 -1.03
N PRO A 289 2.26 -1.00 -1.43
CA PRO A 289 3.32 -2.00 -1.61
C PRO A 289 4.29 -1.69 -2.76
N GLN A 290 3.87 -0.89 -3.75
CA GLN A 290 4.65 -0.62 -4.98
C GLN A 290 5.67 0.50 -4.83
N ALA A 291 5.53 1.30 -3.78
CA ALA A 291 6.35 2.46 -3.51
C ALA A 291 6.88 2.43 -2.07
N LYS A 292 6.90 1.24 -1.45
CA LYS A 292 7.24 1.09 -0.03
C LYS A 292 8.69 1.45 0.22
N MET A 293 9.62 0.93 -0.58
CA MET A 293 11.05 1.23 -0.41
C MET A 293 11.32 2.72 -0.60
N MET A 294 10.71 3.34 -1.61
CA MET A 294 10.82 4.77 -1.83
C MET A 294 10.20 5.60 -0.71
N ASN A 295 9.03 5.21 -0.21
CA ASN A 295 8.34 5.89 0.89
C ASN A 295 9.21 5.87 2.16
N GLU A 296 9.70 4.70 2.56
CA GLU A 296 10.58 4.57 3.73
C GLU A 296 11.90 5.31 3.51
N GLY A 297 12.50 5.22 2.32
CA GLY A 297 13.73 5.94 1.98
C GLY A 297 13.56 7.46 1.99
N CYS A 298 12.45 7.98 1.48
CA CYS A 298 12.11 9.41 1.51
C CYS A 298 11.99 9.91 2.95
N ALA A 299 11.19 9.23 3.78
CA ALA A 299 11.01 9.62 5.17
C ALA A 299 12.31 9.50 5.98
N THR A 300 13.10 8.45 5.73
CA THR A 300 14.41 8.24 6.37
C THR A 300 15.48 9.23 5.89
N TRP A 301 15.36 9.76 4.67
CA TRP A 301 16.25 10.82 4.22
C TRP A 301 15.84 12.16 4.84
N VAL A 302 14.56 12.51 4.76
CA VAL A 302 14.01 13.78 5.28
C VAL A 302 14.27 13.94 6.78
N HIS A 303 13.99 12.93 7.61
CA HIS A 303 14.22 13.07 9.05
C HIS A 303 15.72 13.18 9.39
N SER A 304 16.61 12.56 8.61
CA SER A 304 18.06 12.61 8.81
C SER A 304 18.56 14.02 8.52
N GLU A 305 18.13 14.61 7.40
CA GLU A 305 18.48 15.98 7.04
C GLU A 305 17.94 16.99 8.05
N ILE A 306 16.65 16.89 8.42
CA ILE A 306 16.03 17.82 9.36
C ILE A 306 16.70 17.74 10.73
N MET A 307 16.92 16.54 11.27
CA MET A 307 17.52 16.40 12.60
C MET A 307 18.98 16.82 12.62
N SER A 308 19.75 16.54 11.57
CA SER A 308 21.12 17.06 11.41
C SER A 308 21.11 18.58 11.39
N ARG A 309 20.18 19.18 10.65
CA ARG A 309 20.05 20.63 10.54
C ARG A 309 19.65 21.28 11.86
N LEU A 310 18.77 20.66 12.64
CA LEU A 310 18.44 21.13 13.99
C LEU A 310 19.67 21.10 14.91
N HIS A 311 20.52 20.09 14.80
CA HIS A 311 21.77 19.99 15.57
C HIS A 311 22.77 21.08 15.17
N GLU A 312 23.00 21.28 13.87
CA GLU A 312 23.86 22.35 13.35
C GLU A 312 23.42 23.75 13.77
N GLN A 313 22.11 23.97 13.88
CA GLN A 313 21.54 25.24 14.35
C GLN A 313 21.58 25.38 15.89
N GLY A 314 22.09 24.39 16.61
CA GLY A 314 22.11 24.37 18.08
C GLY A 314 20.72 24.29 18.72
N ARG A 315 19.73 23.76 17.99
CA ARG A 315 18.34 23.61 18.45
C ARG A 315 18.11 22.30 19.21
N ILE A 316 18.98 21.31 19.00
CA ILE A 316 19.08 20.07 19.78
C ILE A 316 20.54 19.87 20.18
N ASP A 317 20.79 19.19 21.29
CA ASP A 317 22.13 18.94 21.80
C ASP A 317 22.75 17.63 21.29
N ASP A 318 24.03 17.40 21.61
CA ASP A 318 24.76 16.20 21.18
C ASP A 318 24.11 14.90 21.71
N ALA A 319 23.50 14.94 22.89
CA ALA A 319 22.85 13.76 23.47
C ALA A 319 21.60 13.37 22.66
N ALA A 320 20.76 14.35 22.34
CA ALA A 320 19.61 14.15 21.45
C ALA A 320 20.06 13.68 20.06
N TYR A 321 21.13 14.25 19.51
CA TYR A 321 21.61 13.86 18.18
C TYR A 321 22.20 12.43 18.16
N LEU A 322 22.87 11.98 19.23
CA LEU A 322 23.30 10.59 19.38
C LEU A 322 22.11 9.61 19.43
N GLU A 323 21.00 9.99 20.09
CA GLU A 323 19.78 9.20 20.10
C GLU A 323 19.15 9.11 18.69
N VAL A 324 19.16 10.20 17.91
CA VAL A 324 18.75 10.19 16.49
C VAL A 324 19.59 9.21 15.68
N ILE A 325 20.92 9.27 15.81
CA ILE A 325 21.84 8.36 15.10
C ILE A 325 21.55 6.91 15.51
N HIS A 326 21.38 6.64 16.80
CA HIS A 326 21.09 5.29 17.29
C HIS A 326 19.77 4.76 16.73
N SER A 327 18.69 5.55 16.79
CA SER A 327 17.38 5.17 16.26
C SER A 327 17.41 4.96 14.75
N THR A 328 18.04 5.88 14.00
CA THR A 328 18.16 5.80 12.54
C THR A 328 18.98 4.58 12.11
N THR A 329 20.12 4.33 12.77
CA THR A 329 20.97 3.17 12.45
C THR A 329 20.29 1.83 12.73
N ASN A 330 19.48 1.74 13.79
CA ASN A 330 18.69 0.55 14.08
C ASN A 330 17.69 0.23 12.96
N VAL A 331 16.97 1.22 12.43
CA VAL A 331 15.96 0.99 11.37
C VAL A 331 16.58 0.71 10.00
N ILE A 332 17.72 1.32 9.68
CA ILE A 332 18.44 1.09 8.40
C ILE A 332 19.42 -0.09 8.45
N THR A 333 19.43 -0.88 9.52
CA THR A 333 20.29 -2.06 9.60
C THR A 333 19.86 -3.08 8.55
N GLN A 334 20.81 -3.46 7.68
CA GLN A 334 20.65 -4.54 6.71
C GLN A 334 21.48 -5.76 7.17
N PRO A 335 20.84 -6.86 7.60
CA PRO A 335 21.54 -8.10 7.87
C PRO A 335 22.21 -8.63 6.60
N GLY A 336 23.38 -9.23 6.76
CA GLY A 336 24.03 -9.96 5.67
C GLY A 336 23.23 -11.21 5.27
N PHE A 337 23.51 -11.73 4.07
CA PHE A 337 22.89 -12.98 3.58
C PHE A 337 23.06 -14.13 4.58
N ASP A 338 24.29 -14.34 5.08
CA ASP A 338 24.62 -15.40 6.05
C ASP A 338 24.04 -15.18 7.45
N GLN A 339 23.48 -14.00 7.74
CA GLN A 339 22.87 -13.64 9.03
C GLN A 339 21.36 -13.86 9.03
N GLY A 340 20.80 -14.54 8.02
CA GLY A 340 19.37 -14.82 7.92
C GLY A 340 18.55 -13.67 7.32
N GLY A 341 19.19 -12.65 6.73
CA GLY A 341 18.50 -11.59 5.98
C GLY A 341 17.80 -12.11 4.72
N GLY A 342 18.20 -13.27 4.22
CA GLY A 342 17.66 -13.88 3.01
C GLY A 342 17.96 -13.04 1.76
N GLY A 343 17.13 -13.22 0.71
CA GLY A 343 17.26 -12.46 -0.54
C GLY A 343 16.57 -11.09 -0.54
N SER A 344 15.90 -10.71 0.56
CA SER A 344 15.11 -9.48 0.65
C SER A 344 15.92 -8.35 1.27
N PHE A 345 15.80 -7.16 0.71
CA PHE A 345 16.41 -5.95 1.28
C PHE A 345 15.45 -5.28 2.25
N ASN A 346 15.98 -4.79 3.36
CA ASN A 346 15.28 -3.88 4.26
C ASN A 346 14.95 -2.59 3.46
N PRO A 347 13.65 -2.23 3.31
CA PRO A 347 13.25 -1.07 2.52
C PRO A 347 13.83 0.24 3.06
N TYR A 348 13.97 0.39 4.38
CA TYR A 348 14.60 1.56 5.00
C TYR A 348 16.08 1.66 4.61
N ALA A 349 16.79 0.53 4.70
CA ALA A 349 18.22 0.48 4.43
C ALA A 349 18.54 0.79 2.96
N LEU A 350 17.88 0.10 2.03
CA LEU A 350 18.11 0.28 0.59
C LEU A 350 17.60 1.65 0.12
N GLY A 351 16.40 2.05 0.56
CA GLY A 351 15.83 3.35 0.25
C GLY A 351 16.79 4.46 0.70
N TYR A 352 17.05 4.58 2.01
CA TYR A 352 17.95 5.62 2.52
C TYR A 352 19.31 5.64 1.80
N ALA A 353 19.91 4.47 1.53
CA ALA A 353 21.15 4.37 0.78
C ALA A 353 21.09 5.01 -0.61
N MET A 354 20.01 4.75 -1.34
CA MET A 354 19.79 5.30 -2.68
C MET A 354 19.55 6.81 -2.61
N MET A 355 18.71 7.31 -1.68
CA MET A 355 18.46 8.74 -1.54
C MET A 355 19.73 9.51 -1.18
N SER A 356 20.51 9.02 -0.21
CA SER A 356 21.79 9.63 0.17
C SER A 356 22.80 9.60 -0.97
N ASP A 357 22.85 8.51 -1.74
CA ASP A 357 23.78 8.42 -2.88
C ASP A 357 23.36 9.34 -4.03
N ILE A 358 22.07 9.47 -4.34
CA ILE A 358 21.57 10.46 -5.31
C ILE A 358 21.99 11.88 -4.90
N ALA A 359 21.78 12.25 -3.62
CA ALA A 359 22.17 13.55 -3.11
C ALA A 359 23.68 13.81 -3.22
N ARG A 360 24.50 12.78 -2.93
CA ARG A 360 25.95 12.82 -3.14
C ARG A 360 26.30 12.98 -4.61
N VAL A 361 25.71 12.20 -5.51
CA VAL A 361 25.97 12.29 -6.97
C VAL A 361 25.66 13.69 -7.51
N CYS A 362 24.61 14.35 -7.01
CA CYS A 362 24.29 15.72 -7.39
C CYS A 362 25.36 16.75 -6.99
N THR A 363 26.09 16.52 -5.89
CA THR A 363 26.96 17.53 -5.26
C THR A 363 28.46 17.20 -5.37
N ASP A 364 28.84 15.94 -5.21
CA ASP A 364 30.21 15.42 -5.29
C ASP A 364 30.28 14.12 -6.13
N PRO A 365 30.12 14.20 -7.46
CA PRO A 365 30.17 13.04 -8.34
C PRO A 365 31.59 12.55 -8.65
N THR A 366 31.75 11.24 -8.62
CA THR A 366 32.92 10.53 -9.16
C THR A 366 32.80 10.36 -10.68
N ASP A 367 33.89 9.93 -11.33
CA ASP A 367 33.85 9.64 -12.78
C ASP A 367 32.94 8.44 -13.13
N GLU A 368 32.73 7.51 -12.19
CA GLU A 368 31.76 6.44 -12.37
C GLU A 368 30.33 6.99 -12.33
N ASP A 369 30.04 7.91 -11.42
CA ASP A 369 28.74 8.56 -11.31
C ASP A 369 28.41 9.35 -12.58
N ARG A 370 29.38 10.09 -13.14
CA ARG A 370 29.21 10.81 -14.41
C ARG A 370 28.89 9.90 -15.59
N ARG A 371 29.37 8.64 -15.58
CA ARG A 371 29.06 7.65 -16.62
C ARG A 371 27.67 7.05 -16.46
N TRP A 372 27.24 6.79 -15.23
CA TRP A 372 25.97 6.12 -14.94
C TRP A 372 24.79 7.09 -14.86
N PHE A 373 25.02 8.32 -14.44
CA PHE A 373 23.98 9.33 -14.18
C PHE A 373 24.37 10.70 -14.78
N PRO A 374 24.60 10.78 -16.11
CA PRO A 374 25.06 12.01 -16.75
C PRO A 374 24.10 13.20 -16.56
N ASP A 375 22.80 12.94 -16.36
CA ASP A 375 21.78 13.97 -16.24
C ASP A 375 21.72 14.64 -14.86
N ILE A 376 22.24 13.98 -13.80
CA ILE A 376 22.16 14.49 -12.42
C ILE A 376 23.54 14.71 -11.78
N ALA A 377 24.59 14.05 -12.29
CA ALA A 377 25.93 14.11 -11.71
C ALA A 377 26.48 15.55 -11.75
N GLY A 378 26.64 16.17 -10.58
CA GLY A 378 27.19 17.52 -10.44
C GLY A 378 26.21 18.65 -10.80
N ASN A 379 24.90 18.38 -10.81
CA ASN A 379 23.89 19.40 -11.06
C ASN A 379 23.71 20.40 -9.90
N ASN A 380 24.28 20.11 -8.72
CA ASN A 380 24.17 20.90 -7.49
C ASN A 380 22.72 21.12 -7.00
N ASP A 381 21.78 20.24 -7.37
CA ASP A 381 20.38 20.29 -6.94
C ASP A 381 19.90 18.92 -6.46
N ALA A 382 20.43 18.48 -5.32
CA ALA A 382 20.08 17.21 -4.69
C ALA A 382 18.57 17.13 -4.35
N VAL A 383 18.02 18.18 -3.72
CA VAL A 383 16.62 18.21 -3.28
C VAL A 383 15.67 18.21 -4.47
N GLY A 384 15.93 19.00 -5.52
CA GLY A 384 15.10 18.98 -6.73
C GLY A 384 15.14 17.63 -7.44
N THR A 385 16.31 17.00 -7.52
CA THR A 385 16.48 15.66 -8.10
C THR A 385 15.70 14.60 -7.32
N LEU A 386 15.79 14.63 -5.99
CA LEU A 386 15.04 13.72 -5.11
C LEU A 386 13.53 13.95 -5.20
N LYS A 387 13.06 15.20 -5.20
CA LYS A 387 11.64 15.53 -5.36
C LYS A 387 11.07 14.99 -6.67
N HIS A 388 11.81 15.12 -7.78
CA HIS A 388 11.42 14.53 -9.06
C HIS A 388 11.38 13.00 -8.98
N ALA A 389 12.39 12.38 -8.36
CA ALA A 389 12.42 10.93 -8.21
C ALA A 389 11.23 10.43 -7.35
N TRP A 390 10.91 11.11 -6.25
CA TRP A 390 9.78 10.79 -5.38
C TRP A 390 8.43 11.01 -6.06
N SER A 391 8.31 11.98 -6.97
CA SER A 391 7.04 12.26 -7.66
C SER A 391 6.75 11.28 -8.79
N GLU A 392 7.74 10.91 -9.61
CA GLU A 392 7.47 10.25 -10.89
C GLU A 392 7.59 8.71 -10.89
N TYR A 393 8.32 8.15 -9.93
CA TYR A 393 8.72 6.74 -9.96
C TYR A 393 7.99 5.88 -8.91
N ARG A 394 7.96 4.57 -9.19
CA ARG A 394 7.68 3.48 -8.24
C ARG A 394 8.97 2.73 -7.93
N ASP A 395 8.98 1.87 -6.91
CA ASP A 395 10.19 1.18 -6.43
C ASP A 395 10.99 0.51 -7.57
N GLU A 396 10.33 -0.28 -8.42
CA GLU A 396 10.96 -0.98 -9.56
C GLU A 396 11.65 -0.02 -10.53
N SER A 397 10.91 0.97 -11.03
CA SER A 397 11.45 2.00 -11.94
C SER A 397 12.52 2.89 -11.31
N PHE A 398 12.41 3.18 -10.00
CA PHE A 398 13.40 3.96 -9.26
C PHE A 398 14.72 3.19 -9.11
N ILE A 399 14.65 1.88 -8.84
CA ILE A 399 15.83 0.99 -8.84
C ILE A 399 16.49 0.97 -10.22
N LEU A 400 15.72 0.79 -11.29
CA LEU A 400 16.26 0.78 -12.66
C LEU A 400 16.96 2.09 -13.02
N GLN A 401 16.41 3.21 -12.58
CA GLN A 401 16.91 4.53 -12.94
C GLN A 401 18.09 4.97 -12.05
N PHE A 402 18.05 4.73 -10.73
CA PHE A 402 18.93 5.41 -9.78
C PHE A 402 19.85 4.50 -8.94
N LEU A 403 19.71 3.17 -8.98
CA LEU A 403 20.56 2.30 -8.14
C LEU A 403 22.02 2.28 -8.60
N SER A 404 22.91 3.00 -7.94
CA SER A 404 24.30 3.14 -8.38
C SER A 404 25.18 1.90 -8.15
N PRO A 405 26.27 1.76 -8.93
CA PRO A 405 27.36 0.84 -8.61
C PRO A 405 27.92 0.99 -7.19
N ALA A 406 28.02 2.23 -6.68
CA ALA A 406 28.52 2.50 -5.34
C ALA A 406 27.63 1.86 -4.27
N VAL A 407 26.31 1.99 -4.39
CA VAL A 407 25.35 1.34 -3.50
C VAL A 407 25.41 -0.18 -3.65
N MET A 408 25.44 -0.71 -4.88
CA MET A 408 25.55 -2.16 -5.11
C MET A 408 26.81 -2.76 -4.48
N ARG A 409 27.96 -2.07 -4.56
CA ARG A 409 29.20 -2.49 -3.88
C ARG A 409 29.09 -2.38 -2.36
N ARG A 410 28.49 -1.30 -1.84
CA ARG A 410 28.30 -1.10 -0.39
C ARG A 410 27.49 -2.23 0.23
N PHE A 411 26.44 -2.66 -0.46
CA PHE A 411 25.58 -3.77 -0.03
C PHE A 411 26.12 -5.16 -0.42
N ARG A 412 27.25 -5.22 -1.13
CA ARG A 412 27.86 -6.46 -1.65
C ARG A 412 26.86 -7.31 -2.41
N MET A 413 26.05 -6.67 -3.25
CA MET A 413 24.97 -7.35 -3.97
C MET A 413 25.53 -8.42 -4.92
N PHE A 414 24.78 -9.51 -5.08
CA PHE A 414 25.04 -10.57 -6.05
C PHE A 414 23.70 -11.19 -6.47
N ARG A 415 23.67 -11.81 -7.65
CA ARG A 415 22.47 -12.48 -8.18
C ARG A 415 22.62 -13.99 -8.06
N LEU A 416 21.66 -14.61 -7.39
CA LEU A 416 21.47 -16.06 -7.39
C LEU A 416 20.50 -16.45 -8.51
N LEU A 417 20.92 -17.39 -9.35
CA LEU A 417 20.06 -18.06 -10.31
C LEU A 417 19.74 -19.46 -9.79
N ASP A 418 18.46 -19.69 -9.54
CA ASP A 418 17.89 -20.99 -9.17
C ASP A 418 17.22 -21.60 -10.40
N ASP A 419 17.95 -22.49 -11.06
CA ASP A 419 17.51 -23.21 -12.25
C ASP A 419 17.21 -24.65 -11.83
N VAL A 420 15.93 -25.01 -11.78
CA VAL A 420 15.46 -26.34 -11.34
C VAL A 420 15.99 -27.49 -12.19
N SER A 421 16.51 -27.21 -13.40
CA SER A 421 17.17 -28.22 -14.23
C SER A 421 18.59 -28.54 -13.79
N LYS A 422 19.18 -27.70 -12.92
CA LYS A 422 20.56 -27.82 -12.42
C LYS A 422 20.56 -28.23 -10.95
N PRO A 423 21.49 -29.10 -10.53
CA PRO A 423 21.59 -29.54 -9.13
C PRO A 423 22.32 -28.54 -8.22
N TYR A 424 22.52 -27.30 -8.67
CA TYR A 424 23.27 -26.27 -7.94
C TYR A 424 22.66 -24.89 -8.19
N LEU A 425 22.81 -24.02 -7.20
CA LEU A 425 22.55 -22.58 -7.34
C LEU A 425 23.76 -21.91 -7.98
N LEU A 426 23.54 -21.05 -8.97
CA LEU A 426 24.60 -20.30 -9.62
C LEU A 426 24.62 -18.86 -9.09
N VAL A 427 25.76 -18.41 -8.58
CA VAL A 427 26.03 -16.97 -8.44
C VAL A 427 26.45 -16.48 -9.82
N ASP A 428 25.54 -15.78 -10.50
CA ASP A 428 25.69 -15.45 -11.92
C ASP A 428 26.38 -14.09 -12.10
N ASP A 429 25.93 -13.08 -11.34
CA ASP A 429 26.47 -11.73 -11.37
C ASP A 429 26.86 -11.26 -9.97
N ILE A 430 27.99 -10.55 -9.88
CA ILE A 430 28.48 -9.91 -8.66
C ILE A 430 28.59 -8.39 -8.87
N HIS A 431 28.84 -7.64 -7.80
CA HIS A 431 28.91 -6.18 -7.79
C HIS A 431 30.19 -5.64 -8.47
N ASP A 432 30.40 -5.99 -9.74
CA ASP A 432 31.46 -5.52 -10.64
C ASP A 432 30.90 -4.88 -11.93
N GLU A 433 31.77 -4.35 -12.79
CA GLU A 433 31.37 -3.62 -14.00
C GLU A 433 30.48 -4.45 -14.95
N ALA A 434 30.66 -5.76 -15.01
CA ALA A 434 29.86 -6.64 -15.86
C ALA A 434 28.50 -6.92 -15.22
N GLY A 435 28.46 -7.15 -13.91
CA GLY A 435 27.27 -7.58 -13.18
C GLY A 435 26.31 -6.47 -12.75
N TYR A 436 26.76 -5.21 -12.63
CA TYR A 436 25.92 -4.11 -12.12
C TYR A 436 24.58 -3.96 -12.86
N ARG A 437 24.58 -4.11 -14.19
CA ARG A 437 23.35 -3.96 -14.98
C ARG A 437 22.37 -5.09 -14.70
N GLU A 438 22.84 -6.33 -14.60
CA GLU A 438 21.99 -7.49 -14.34
C GLU A 438 21.51 -7.55 -12.89
N ILE A 439 22.36 -7.18 -11.92
CA ILE A 439 21.94 -7.02 -10.52
C ILE A 439 20.84 -5.98 -10.42
N ARG A 440 21.03 -4.80 -11.03
CA ARG A 440 20.01 -3.74 -11.03
C ARG A 440 18.70 -4.21 -11.64
N ARG A 441 18.74 -4.89 -12.79
CA ARG A 441 17.55 -5.46 -13.45
C ARG A 441 16.86 -6.52 -12.61
N ALA A 442 17.64 -7.42 -12.00
CA ALA A 442 17.10 -8.49 -11.16
C ALA A 442 16.44 -7.95 -9.89
N LEU A 443 17.08 -6.98 -9.24
CA LEU A 443 16.51 -6.31 -8.07
C LEU A 443 15.25 -5.52 -8.46
N ALA A 444 15.26 -4.77 -9.54
CA ALA A 444 14.07 -4.07 -10.01
C ALA A 444 12.88 -5.03 -10.24
N ARG A 445 13.12 -6.19 -10.89
CA ARG A 445 12.09 -7.23 -11.09
C ARG A 445 11.50 -7.76 -9.79
N SER A 446 12.27 -7.84 -8.69
CA SER A 446 11.72 -8.29 -7.40
C SER A 446 10.77 -7.28 -6.76
N TYR A 447 10.79 -6.02 -7.22
CA TYR A 447 9.87 -4.95 -6.80
C TYR A 447 8.72 -4.72 -7.81
N ASP A 448 8.67 -5.47 -8.90
CA ASP A 448 7.61 -5.34 -9.90
C ASP A 448 6.26 -5.81 -9.31
N PRO A 449 5.22 -4.95 -9.30
CA PRO A 449 3.88 -5.32 -8.82
C PRO A 449 3.30 -6.58 -9.44
N SER A 450 3.67 -6.90 -10.69
CA SER A 450 3.26 -8.14 -11.36
C SER A 450 3.68 -9.38 -10.56
N HIS A 451 4.77 -9.30 -9.78
CA HIS A 451 5.32 -10.40 -8.97
C HIS A 451 4.57 -10.59 -7.65
N PHE A 452 3.85 -9.57 -7.18
CA PHE A 452 3.10 -9.63 -5.93
C PHE A 452 1.71 -10.22 -6.09
N TYR A 453 1.13 -10.14 -7.30
CA TYR A 453 -0.25 -10.53 -7.55
C TYR A 453 -0.36 -11.55 -8.69
N ALA A 454 -1.13 -12.61 -8.46
CA ALA A 454 -1.50 -13.54 -9.52
C ALA A 454 -2.45 -12.84 -10.49
N ASP A 455 -2.15 -12.92 -11.79
CA ASP A 455 -2.97 -12.39 -12.87
C ASP A 455 -4.14 -13.34 -13.14
N ILE A 456 -5.31 -13.03 -12.58
CA ILE A 456 -6.51 -13.86 -12.64
C ILE A 456 -7.64 -13.02 -13.21
N GLU A 457 -8.23 -13.49 -14.31
CA GLU A 457 -9.32 -12.79 -15.00
C GLU A 457 -10.54 -13.69 -15.16
N ILE A 458 -11.73 -13.08 -15.11
CA ILE A 458 -12.96 -13.74 -15.55
C ILE A 458 -13.03 -13.61 -17.07
N VAL A 459 -13.14 -14.73 -17.76
CA VAL A 459 -13.10 -14.76 -19.24
C VAL A 459 -14.43 -15.19 -19.86
N ASP A 460 -15.25 -15.93 -19.12
CA ASP A 460 -16.54 -16.41 -19.62
C ASP A 460 -17.52 -16.75 -18.50
N LEU A 461 -18.80 -16.84 -18.88
CA LEU A 461 -19.90 -17.21 -18.01
C LEU A 461 -20.93 -18.06 -18.77
N ASP A 462 -21.26 -19.24 -18.26
CA ASP A 462 -22.31 -20.09 -18.85
C ASP A 462 -23.72 -19.61 -18.48
N LEU A 463 -24.28 -18.68 -19.26
CA LEU A 463 -25.66 -18.21 -19.06
C LEU A 463 -26.75 -19.20 -19.50
N SER A 464 -26.41 -20.28 -20.22
CA SER A 464 -27.37 -21.19 -20.85
C SER A 464 -27.53 -22.51 -20.12
N GLY A 465 -26.51 -22.93 -19.36
CA GLY A 465 -26.51 -24.15 -18.55
C GLY A 465 -26.40 -23.88 -17.05
N ASP A 466 -25.24 -24.19 -16.48
CA ASP A 466 -25.02 -24.32 -15.04
C ASP A 466 -24.64 -23.02 -14.33
N ARG A 467 -24.50 -21.91 -15.08
CA ARG A 467 -24.01 -20.61 -14.57
C ARG A 467 -22.59 -20.68 -14.01
N CYS A 468 -21.78 -21.61 -14.51
CA CYS A 468 -20.38 -21.72 -14.13
C CYS A 468 -19.58 -20.48 -14.57
N LEU A 469 -18.86 -19.88 -13.61
CA LEU A 469 -17.96 -18.77 -13.85
C LEU A 469 -16.57 -19.29 -14.25
N ARG A 470 -16.05 -18.84 -15.39
CA ARG A 470 -14.76 -19.31 -15.91
C ARG A 470 -13.70 -18.23 -15.74
N LEU A 471 -12.61 -18.62 -15.10
CA LEU A 471 -11.45 -17.79 -14.86
C LEU A 471 -10.21 -18.38 -15.53
N GLU A 472 -9.32 -17.50 -15.95
CA GLU A 472 -8.00 -17.84 -16.46
C GLU A 472 -6.94 -17.21 -15.57
N HIS A 473 -5.90 -17.98 -15.25
CA HIS A 473 -4.67 -17.49 -14.65
C HIS A 473 -3.53 -17.70 -15.64
N ARG A 474 -2.93 -16.60 -16.10
CA ARG A 474 -1.70 -16.66 -16.90
C ARG A 474 -0.53 -16.87 -15.95
N THR A 475 0.00 -18.08 -15.95
CA THR A 475 1.06 -18.49 -15.02
C THR A 475 2.39 -17.82 -15.36
N ARG A 476 3.32 -17.87 -14.42
CA ARG A 476 4.73 -17.58 -14.68
C ARG A 476 5.42 -18.91 -14.95
N ALA A 477 6.42 -18.92 -15.82
CA ALA A 477 7.16 -20.13 -16.17
C ALA A 477 7.60 -20.89 -14.90
N GLY A 478 7.06 -22.08 -14.68
CA GLY A 478 7.38 -22.94 -13.53
C GLY A 478 6.66 -22.65 -12.20
N HIS A 479 5.76 -21.67 -12.14
CA HIS A 479 5.04 -21.31 -10.91
C HIS A 479 3.53 -21.54 -11.07
N LEU A 480 3.05 -22.71 -10.63
CA LEU A 480 1.62 -23.02 -10.52
C LEU A 480 1.09 -22.64 -9.14
N LEU A 481 -0.21 -22.36 -9.07
CA LEU A 481 -0.88 -22.17 -7.78
C LEU A 481 -0.88 -23.49 -6.99
N ALA A 482 -0.60 -23.38 -5.69
CA ALA A 482 -0.74 -24.52 -4.79
C ALA A 482 -2.21 -24.97 -4.74
N GLU A 483 -2.49 -26.23 -5.07
CA GLU A 483 -3.85 -26.74 -5.28
C GLU A 483 -4.78 -26.51 -4.07
N GLN A 484 -4.26 -26.70 -2.84
CA GLN A 484 -5.05 -26.51 -1.62
C GLN A 484 -5.44 -25.06 -1.40
N ASP A 485 -4.50 -24.13 -1.59
CA ASP A 485 -4.73 -22.70 -1.42
C ASP A 485 -5.64 -22.15 -2.53
N ALA A 486 -5.40 -22.57 -3.78
CA ALA A 486 -6.24 -22.22 -4.92
C ALA A 486 -7.69 -22.63 -4.70
N ARG A 487 -7.93 -23.89 -4.29
CA ARG A 487 -9.28 -24.37 -3.96
C ARG A 487 -9.89 -23.61 -2.79
N ALA A 488 -9.11 -23.27 -1.77
CA ALA A 488 -9.61 -22.50 -0.62
C ALA A 488 -10.10 -21.10 -1.02
N SER A 489 -9.33 -20.37 -1.83
CA SER A 489 -9.73 -19.06 -2.36
C SER A 489 -10.93 -19.16 -3.32
N LEU A 490 -10.95 -20.18 -4.19
CA LEU A 490 -12.06 -20.39 -5.13
C LEU A 490 -13.38 -20.74 -4.44
N ARG A 491 -13.35 -21.35 -3.24
CA ARG A 491 -14.59 -21.56 -2.45
C ARG A 491 -15.25 -20.25 -2.09
N HIS A 492 -14.50 -19.26 -1.63
CA HIS A 492 -15.04 -17.93 -1.33
C HIS A 492 -15.61 -17.25 -2.57
N LEU A 493 -14.93 -17.39 -3.71
CA LEU A 493 -15.45 -16.90 -5.00
C LEU A 493 -16.77 -17.59 -5.39
N ALA A 494 -16.84 -18.91 -5.24
CA ALA A 494 -18.04 -19.70 -5.52
C ALA A 494 -19.19 -19.38 -4.54
N GLU A 495 -18.89 -19.07 -3.29
CA GLU A 495 -19.87 -18.61 -2.29
C GLU A 495 -20.49 -17.27 -2.68
N LEU A 496 -19.68 -16.28 -3.07
CA LEU A 496 -20.18 -14.98 -3.51
C LEU A 496 -20.92 -15.05 -4.86
N TRP A 497 -20.44 -15.90 -5.78
CA TRP A 497 -21.08 -16.10 -7.08
C TRP A 497 -22.39 -16.90 -6.96
N GLY A 498 -22.41 -17.89 -6.07
CA GLY A 498 -23.56 -18.75 -5.80
C GLY A 498 -23.71 -19.95 -6.73
N TYR A 499 -22.77 -20.17 -7.66
CA TYR A 499 -22.69 -21.33 -8.58
C TYR A 499 -21.24 -21.81 -8.70
N GLU A 500 -21.01 -22.87 -9.48
CA GLU A 500 -19.66 -23.41 -9.70
C GLU A 500 -18.72 -22.38 -10.33
N VAL A 501 -17.44 -22.47 -9.96
CA VAL A 501 -16.36 -21.64 -10.46
C VAL A 501 -15.23 -22.55 -10.93
N LYS A 502 -14.70 -22.26 -12.12
CA LYS A 502 -13.60 -23.01 -12.74
C LYS A 502 -12.46 -22.06 -13.08
N LEU A 503 -11.29 -22.30 -12.52
CA LEU A 503 -10.04 -21.62 -12.83
C LEU A 503 -9.15 -22.52 -13.68
N ILE A 504 -8.66 -21.98 -14.79
CA ILE A 504 -7.71 -22.65 -15.69
C ILE A 504 -6.37 -21.93 -15.61
N GLU A 505 -5.30 -22.65 -15.30
CA GLU A 505 -3.94 -22.14 -15.35
C GLU A 505 -3.36 -22.39 -16.74
N LEU A 506 -2.90 -21.32 -17.40
CA LEU A 506 -2.37 -21.34 -18.76
C LEU A 506 -0.87 -21.03 -18.76
N ASP A 507 -0.14 -21.71 -19.63
CA ASP A 507 1.23 -21.31 -19.97
C ASP A 507 1.20 -19.99 -20.76
N PRO A 508 1.98 -18.96 -20.36
CA PRO A 508 1.88 -17.63 -20.96
C PRO A 508 2.38 -17.56 -22.40
N GLN A 509 3.18 -18.52 -22.88
CA GLN A 509 3.76 -18.52 -24.23
C GLN A 509 2.96 -19.38 -25.21
N THR A 510 2.41 -20.49 -24.73
CA THR A 510 1.82 -21.53 -25.56
C THR A 510 0.29 -21.65 -25.40
N ASP A 511 -0.28 -20.92 -24.44
CA ASP A 511 -1.69 -21.00 -24.01
C ASP A 511 -2.12 -22.45 -23.67
N THR A 512 -1.17 -23.35 -23.36
CA THR A 512 -1.50 -24.71 -22.96
C THR A 512 -2.04 -24.73 -21.54
N VAL A 513 -3.09 -25.52 -21.31
CA VAL A 513 -3.64 -25.74 -19.97
C VAL A 513 -2.65 -26.55 -19.13
N LEU A 514 -2.16 -25.95 -18.06
CA LEU A 514 -1.24 -26.57 -17.11
C LEU A 514 -1.98 -27.22 -15.93
N ALA A 515 -3.00 -26.53 -15.41
CA ALA A 515 -3.81 -27.03 -14.31
C ALA A 515 -5.25 -26.52 -14.40
N THR A 516 -6.16 -27.18 -13.70
CA THR A 516 -7.57 -26.79 -13.61
C THR A 516 -8.07 -26.99 -12.19
N HIS A 517 -8.66 -25.94 -11.63
CA HIS A 517 -9.22 -25.95 -10.29
C HIS A 517 -10.71 -25.64 -10.37
N THR A 518 -11.51 -26.37 -9.60
CA THR A 518 -12.97 -26.18 -9.54
C THR A 518 -13.43 -26.06 -8.10
N ALA A 519 -14.34 -25.13 -7.84
CA ALA A 519 -15.00 -24.99 -6.55
C ALA A 519 -16.49 -24.74 -6.74
N ALA A 520 -17.30 -25.25 -5.84
CA ALA A 520 -18.74 -25.03 -5.79
C ALA A 520 -19.12 -24.42 -4.43
N PRO A 521 -20.21 -23.63 -4.36
CA PRO A 521 -20.70 -23.11 -3.09
C PRO A 521 -21.05 -24.26 -2.15
N LEU A 522 -20.79 -24.07 -0.86
CA LEU A 522 -21.24 -25.01 0.17
C LEU A 522 -22.77 -25.12 0.10
N ARG A 523 -23.28 -26.34 -0.04
CA ARG A 523 -24.72 -26.61 0.08
C ARG A 523 -25.09 -26.38 1.54
N VAL A 524 -25.84 -25.31 1.80
CA VAL A 524 -26.45 -25.02 3.10
C VAL A 524 -27.63 -25.95 3.33
#